data_AF-A0A7J5TQ60-F1
#
_entry.id   AF-A0A7J5TQ60-F1
#
_cell.length_a   1.000
_cell.length_b   1.000
_cell.length_c   1.000
_cell.angle_alpha   90.00
_cell.angle_beta   90.00
_cell.angle_gamma   90.00
#
_symmetry.space_group_name_H-M   'P 1'
#
loop_
_entity.id
_entity.type
_entity.pdbx_description
1 polymer ?
#
loop_
_entity_poly.entity_id
_entity_poly.type
_entity_poly.pdbx_seq_one_letter_code
_entity_poly.pdbx_strand_id
1 'polypeptide(L)' 'MGLKELRLKRGMTQRELAQRSGEHHVEIAQIETGKRNVRAVSLDTALRLCDALRVANPRKLLDPDSETSAD' A
#
# COMPACT_ATOMS: atom_id res chain seq x y z
N MET A 1 -1.17 -3.59 10.25
CA MET A 1 0.02 -3.12 9.53
C MET A 1 -0.45 -2.52 8.24
N GLY A 2 -0.09 -1.27 7.97
CA GLY A 2 -0.40 -0.61 6.71
C GLY A 2 0.60 -0.88 5.60
N LEU A 3 0.29 -0.37 4.40
CA LEU A 3 1.20 -0.36 3.27
C LEU A 3 2.59 0.19 3.63
N LYS A 4 2.62 1.34 4.33
CA LYS A 4 3.87 1.99 4.77
C LYS A 4 4.70 1.11 5.68
N GLU A 5 4.08 0.48 6.67
CA GLU A 5 4.79 -0.39 7.62
C GLU A 5 5.33 -1.65 6.93
N LEU A 6 4.55 -2.25 6.03
CA LEU A 6 4.99 -3.40 5.25
C LEU A 6 6.20 -3.05 4.40
N ARG A 7 6.16 -1.90 3.71
CA ARG A 7 7.28 -1.40 2.90
C ARG A 7 8.55 -1.22 3.74
N LEU A 8 8.44 -0.54 4.88
CA LEU A 8 9.57 -0.28 5.77
C LEU A 8 10.16 -1.57 6.34
N LYS A 9 9.34 -2.57 6.70
CA LYS A 9 9.83 -3.90 7.13
C LYS A 9 10.58 -4.65 6.02
N ARG A 10 10.38 -4.30 4.76
CA ARG A 10 11.14 -4.84 3.62
C ARG A 10 12.36 -3.99 3.25
N GLY A 11 12.65 -2.92 4.00
CA GLY A 11 13.78 -2.03 3.73
C GLY A 11 13.65 -1.27 2.41
N MET A 12 12.43 -1.09 1.89
CA MET A 12 12.19 -0.44 0.60
C MET A 12 11.86 1.03 0.78
N THR A 13 12.32 1.88 -0.13
CA THR A 13 11.82 3.24 -0.37
C THR A 13 10.49 3.21 -1.13
N GLN A 14 9.74 4.32 -1.13
CA GLN A 14 8.51 4.44 -1.93
C GLN A 14 8.78 4.21 -3.42
N ARG A 15 9.93 4.66 -3.93
CA ARG A 15 10.32 4.48 -5.33
C ARG A 15 10.58 3.02 -5.67
N GLU A 16 11.24 2.29 -4.79
CA GLU A 16 11.49 0.86 -4.99
C GLU A 16 10.20 0.03 -4.95
N LEU A 17 9.27 0.36 -4.04
CA LEU A 17 7.95 -0.29 -4.04
C LEU A 17 7.21 -0.03 -5.35
N ALA A 18 7.14 1.24 -5.76
CA ALA A 18 6.50 1.65 -7.01
C ALA A 18 7.08 0.90 -8.23
N GLN A 19 8.41 0.85 -8.34
CA GLN A 19 9.09 0.14 -9.42
C GLN A 19 8.77 -1.36 -9.41
N ARG A 20 8.76 -2.00 -8.24
CA ARG A 20 8.51 -3.45 -8.12
C ARG A 20 7.05 -3.82 -8.35
N SER A 21 6.11 -2.97 -7.95
CA SER A 21 4.68 -3.21 -8.16
C SER A 21 4.19 -2.70 -9.52
N GLY A 22 5.01 -1.99 -10.29
CA GLY A 22 4.59 -1.33 -11.53
C GLY A 22 3.64 -0.15 -11.30
N GLU A 23 3.64 0.44 -10.10
CA GLU A 23 2.82 1.60 -9.75
C GLU A 23 3.61 2.90 -9.92
N HIS A 24 2.91 4.03 -9.99
CA HIS A 24 3.56 5.34 -9.94
C HIS A 24 3.98 5.70 -8.51
N HIS A 25 5.18 6.27 -8.34
CA HIS A 25 5.67 6.71 -7.03
C HIS A 25 4.69 7.64 -6.29
N VAL A 26 4.00 8.51 -7.02
CA VAL A 26 3.00 9.44 -6.46
C VAL A 26 1.82 8.68 -5.85
N GLU A 27 1.38 7.58 -6.47
CA GLU A 27 0.29 6.75 -5.97
C GLU A 27 0.65 6.09 -4.64
N ILE A 28 1.87 5.54 -4.55
CA ILE A 28 2.40 4.98 -3.29
C ILE A 28 2.41 6.05 -2.19
N ALA A 29 2.91 7.25 -2.49
CA ALA A 29 2.95 8.34 -1.52
C ALA A 29 1.54 8.80 -1.10
N GLN A 30 0.58 8.88 -2.02
CA GLN A 30 -0.81 9.25 -1.71
C GLN A 30 -1.48 8.19 -0.84
N ILE A 31 -1.24 6.90 -1.09
CA ILE A 31 -1.77 5.82 -0.24
C ILE A 31 -1.16 5.91 1.16
N GLU A 32 0.17 6.03 1.28
CA GLU A 32 0.84 6.08 2.59
C GLU A 32 0.57 7.34 3.41
N THR A 33 0.03 8.39 2.78
CA THR A 33 -0.38 9.64 3.44
C THR A 33 -1.89 9.75 3.66
N GLY A 34 -2.65 8.72 3.27
CA GLY A 34 -4.12 8.69 3.37
C GLY A 34 -4.86 9.55 2.35
N LYS A 35 -4.16 10.28 1.46
CA LYS A 35 -4.78 11.06 0.37
C LYS A 35 -5.54 10.17 -0.61
N ARG A 36 -5.09 8.92 -0.78
CA ARG A 36 -5.78 7.89 -1.55
C ARG A 36 -6.11 6.71 -0.64
N ASN A 37 -7.38 6.31 -0.62
CA ASN A 37 -7.81 5.18 0.19
C ASN A 37 -7.35 3.85 -0.47
N VAL A 38 -6.53 3.08 0.24
CA VAL A 38 -6.05 1.76 -0.22
C VAL A 38 -7.19 0.78 -0.48
N ARG A 39 -8.36 0.94 0.17
CA ARG A 39 -9.54 0.11 -0.06
C ARG A 39 -10.19 0.33 -1.43
N ALA A 40 -9.90 1.46 -2.07
CA ALA A 40 -10.47 1.85 -3.35
C ALA A 40 -9.54 1.55 -4.54
N VAL A 41 -8.35 0.98 -4.31
CA VAL A 41 -7.48 0.54 -5.41
C VAL A 41 -8.08 -0.69 -6.10
N SER A 42 -7.73 -0.90 -7.37
CA SER A 42 -8.16 -2.10 -8.08
C SER A 42 -7.59 -3.35 -7.41
N LEU A 43 -8.29 -4.48 -7.56
CA LEU A 43 -7.79 -5.77 -7.08
C LEU A 43 -6.41 -6.10 -7.68
N ASP A 44 -6.21 -5.80 -8.97
CA ASP A 44 -4.93 -5.97 -9.66
C ASP A 44 -3.78 -5.18 -9.00
N THR A 45 -3.99 -3.90 -8.71
CA THR A 45 -3.01 -3.08 -7.98
C THR A 45 -2.74 -3.66 -6.59
N ALA A 46 -3.78 -4.09 -5.86
CA ALA A 46 -3.59 -4.71 -4.55
C ALA A 46 -2.74 -5.98 -4.62
N LEU A 47 -2.93 -6.83 -5.64
CA LEU A 47 -2.14 -8.03 -5.85
C LEU A 47 -0.68 -7.71 -6.22
N ARG A 48 -0.45 -6.76 -7.13
CA ARG A 48 0.93 -6.33 -7.48
C ARG A 48 1.68 -5.74 -6.29
N LEU A 49 1.00 -4.98 -5.43
CA LEU A 49 1.58 -4.49 -4.17
C LEU A 49 1.91 -5.65 -3.22
N CYS A 50 1.02 -6.64 -3.11
CA CYS A 50 1.26 -7.85 -2.31
C CYS A 50 2.48 -8.64 -2.78
N ASP A 51 2.62 -8.85 -4.09
CA ASP A 51 3.75 -9.54 -4.69
C ASP A 51 5.07 -8.80 -4.43
N ALA A 52 5.08 -7.47 -4.66
CA ALA A 52 6.24 -6.62 -4.40
C ALA A 52 6.68 -6.66 -2.91
N LEU A 53 5.71 -6.71 -1.99
CA LEU A 53 5.93 -6.73 -0.55
C LEU A 53 6.17 -8.14 0.02
N ARG A 54 6.01 -9.20 -0.81
CA ARG A 54 6.03 -10.60 -0.39
C ARG A 54 5.02 -10.86 0.73
N VAL A 55 3.77 -10.51 0.47
CA VAL A 55 2.63 -10.64 1.39
C VAL A 55 1.52 -11.42 0.70
N ALA A 56 1.09 -12.55 1.28
CA ALA A 56 0.08 -13.40 0.64
C ALA A 56 -1.37 -12.90 0.83
N ASN A 57 -1.63 -12.07 1.84
CA ASN A 57 -2.98 -11.64 2.21
C ASN A 57 -3.17 -10.13 1.97
N PRO A 58 -3.96 -9.70 0.97
CA PRO A 58 -4.22 -8.30 0.67
C PRO A 58 -4.84 -7.49 1.82
N ARG A 59 -5.51 -8.14 2.80
CA ARG A 59 -6.02 -7.46 3.99
C ARG A 59 -4.91 -6.84 4.83
N LYS A 60 -3.66 -7.29 4.66
CA LYS A 60 -2.48 -6.70 5.30
C LYS A 60 -2.08 -5.35 4.70
N LEU A 61 -2.64 -4.93 3.56
CA LEU A 61 -2.40 -3.58 3.03
C LEU A 61 -3.20 -2.51 3.80
N LEU A 62 -4.21 -2.93 4.57
CA LEU A 62 -5.10 -2.04 5.30
C LEU A 62 -4.45 -1.55 6.59
N ASP A 63 -4.50 -0.24 6.83
CA ASP A 63 -4.15 0.32 8.13
C ASP A 63 -5.15 -0.16 9.20
N PRO A 64 -4.68 -0.57 10.38
CA PRO A 64 -5.57 -0.99 11.47
C PRO A 64 -6.42 0.17 11.99
N ASP A 65 -5.94 1.41 11.86
CA ASP A 65 -6.58 2.62 12.40
C ASP A 65 -7.45 3.35 11.37
N SER A 66 -7.72 2.75 10.21
CA SER A 66 -8.71 3.23 9.24
C SER A 66 -10.12 2.78 9.67
N GLU A 67 -10.49 3.04 10.92
CA GLU A 67 -11.88 3.29 11.27
C GLU A 67 -12.23 4.65 10.67
N THR A 68 -13.32 4.68 9.93
CA THR A 68 -13.84 5.85 9.24
C THR A 68 -13.93 7.07 10.15
N SER A 69 -13.19 8.15 9.82
CA SER A 69 -13.62 9.50 10.17
C SER A 69 -14.88 9.77 9.34
N ALA A 70 -16.01 9.27 9.83
CA ALA A 70 -17.33 9.66 9.40
C ALA A 70 -17.68 10.92 10.22
N ASP A 71 -17.41 12.08 9.63
CA ASP A 71 -18.16 13.32 9.90
C ASP A 71 -19.21 13.48 8.79
#